data_AF-A0A7C7W3Y1-F1
#
_entry.id   AF-A0A7C7W3Y1-F1
#
_cell.length_a   1.000
_cell.length_b   1.000
_cell.length_c   1.000
_cell.angle_alpha   90.00
_cell.angle_beta   90.00
_cell.angle_gamma   90.00
#
_symmetry.space_group_name_H-M   'P 1'
#
loop_
_entity.id
_entity.type
_entity.pdbx_description
1 polymer ?
#
loop_
_entity_poly.entity_id
_entity_poly.type
_entity_poly.pdbx_seq_one_letter_code
_entity_poly.pdbx_strand_id
1 'polypeptide(L)'
;MTSLEISVFFTIVLSIIALGVVIVLLGERIRGAIREGNATIRDVGVQELALLREQVAGERVQVNADNWTDVLAQVMADVSKANVGVEEFWRIGTEPCPHFKVLGSDGRQYTFTTDHRALVEAGLVDKKDSAWPVDALVSPFAVEELHGVWRVLADQSTAVGQTTLPRGGRWWMVASVVEVE
;
A
#
# COMPACT_ATOMS: atom_id res chain seq x y z
N MET A 1 -27.78 -40.79 59.81
CA MET A 1 -26.63 -40.61 58.90
C MET A 1 -25.37 -40.91 59.69
N THR A 2 -24.62 -41.93 59.30
CA THR A 2 -23.40 -42.33 60.01
C THR A 2 -22.23 -41.44 59.60
N SER A 3 -21.22 -41.26 60.47
CA SER A 3 -20.03 -40.44 60.18
C SER A 3 -19.30 -40.85 58.89
N LEU A 4 -19.47 -42.11 58.46
CA LEU A 4 -18.87 -42.66 57.25
C LEU A 4 -19.58 -42.19 55.97
N GLU A 5 -20.91 -42.12 55.98
CA GLU A 5 -21.72 -41.61 54.85
C GLU A 5 -21.43 -40.13 54.58
N ILE A 6 -21.25 -39.34 55.65
CA ILE A 6 -20.92 -37.91 55.55
C ILE A 6 -19.52 -37.74 54.94
N SER A 7 -18.53 -38.52 55.39
CA SER A 7 -17.16 -38.49 54.84
C SER A 7 -17.11 -38.89 53.36
N VAL A 8 -17.84 -39.94 52.96
CA VAL A 8 -17.93 -40.38 51.57
C VAL A 8 -18.60 -39.31 50.70
N PHE A 9 -19.68 -38.70 51.16
CA PHE A 9 -20.36 -37.62 50.46
C PHE A 9 -19.44 -36.42 50.21
N PHE A 10 -18.71 -35.96 51.24
CA PHE A 10 -17.75 -34.86 51.10
C PHE A 10 -16.62 -35.19 50.12
N THR A 11 -16.14 -36.44 50.11
CA THR A 11 -15.05 -36.87 49.21
C THR A 11 -15.51 -36.84 47.75
N ILE A 12 -16.74 -37.30 47.47
CA ILE A 12 -17.32 -37.26 46.12
C ILE A 12 -17.51 -35.82 45.66
N VAL A 13 -18.07 -34.95 46.51
CA VAL A 13 -18.28 -33.53 46.19
C VAL A 13 -16.95 -32.82 45.91
N LEU A 14 -15.92 -33.04 46.72
CA LEU A 14 -14.57 -32.48 46.50
C LEU A 14 -13.96 -32.96 45.18
N SER A 15 -14.16 -34.23 44.82
CA SER A 15 -13.65 -34.81 43.57
C SER A 15 -14.30 -34.16 42.35
N ILE A 16 -15.60 -33.90 42.40
CA ILE A 16 -16.34 -33.21 41.33
C ILE A 16 -15.88 -31.77 41.19
N ILE A 17 -15.70 -31.05 42.31
CA ILE A 17 -15.21 -29.66 42.29
C ILE A 17 -13.79 -29.61 41.71
N ALA A 18 -12.90 -30.51 42.13
CA ALA A 18 -11.54 -30.58 41.62
C ALA A 18 -11.52 -30.83 40.09
N LEU A 19 -12.36 -31.74 39.59
CA LEU A 19 -12.49 -31.99 38.16
C LEU A 19 -13.01 -30.75 37.41
N GLY A 20 -13.99 -30.05 37.96
CA GLY A 20 -14.52 -28.81 37.39
C GLY A 20 -13.45 -27.72 37.28
N VAL A 21 -12.61 -27.55 38.30
CA VAL A 21 -11.50 -26.58 38.28
C VAL A 21 -10.48 -26.94 37.20
N VAL A 22 -10.12 -28.21 37.05
CA VAL A 22 -9.18 -28.66 36.01
C VAL A 22 -9.73 -28.36 34.60
N ILE A 23 -11.02 -28.61 34.36
CA ILE A 23 -11.65 -28.34 33.06
C ILE A 23 -11.63 -26.84 32.74
N VAL A 24 -11.94 -25.98 33.71
CA VAL A 24 -11.93 -24.52 33.53
C VAL A 24 -10.51 -24.02 33.20
N LEU A 25 -9.50 -24.48 33.95
CA LEU A 25 -8.10 -24.09 33.73
C LEU A 25 -7.56 -24.54 32.37
N LEU A 26 -7.93 -25.74 31.89
CA LEU A 26 -7.58 -26.20 30.55
C LEU A 26 -8.27 -25.36 29.46
N GLY A 27 -9.55 -25.03 29.66
CA GLY A 27 -10.33 -24.22 28.72
C GLY A 27 -9.86 -22.78 28.60
N GLU A 28 -9.27 -22.21 29.66
CA GLU A 28 -8.64 -20.88 29.61
C GLU A 28 -7.29 -20.90 28.88
N ARG A 29 -6.44 -21.92 29.13
CA ARG A 29 -5.17 -22.08 28.42
C ARG A 29 -5.35 -22.27 26.91
N ILE A 30 -6.33 -23.08 26.51
CA ILE A 30 -6.64 -23.31 25.09
C ILE A 30 -7.15 -22.01 24.43
N ARG A 31 -8.01 -21.24 25.11
CA ARG A 31 -8.49 -19.95 24.60
C ARG A 31 -7.37 -18.90 24.47
N GLY A 32 -6.40 -18.90 25.39
CA GLY A 32 -5.20 -18.06 25.29
C GLY A 32 -4.34 -18.43 24.09
N ALA A 33 -4.01 -19.72 23.93
CA ALA A 33 -3.18 -20.22 22.84
C ALA A 33 -3.81 -19.99 21.44
N ILE A 34 -5.14 -20.09 21.32
CA ILE A 34 -5.85 -19.79 20.06
C ILE A 34 -5.81 -18.30 19.73
N ARG A 35 -5.93 -17.42 20.73
CA ARG A 35 -5.85 -15.97 20.53
C ARG A 35 -4.46 -15.52 20.11
N GLU A 36 -3.43 -16.05 20.76
CA GLU A 36 -2.03 -15.78 20.40
C GLU A 36 -1.70 -16.35 19.02
N GLY A 37 -2.11 -17.60 18.73
CA GLY A 37 -1.92 -18.23 17.43
C GLY A 37 -2.58 -17.46 16.28
N ASN A 38 -3.80 -16.94 16.46
CA ASN A 38 -4.47 -16.13 15.44
C ASN A 38 -3.78 -14.77 15.20
N ALA A 39 -3.20 -14.16 16.23
CA ALA A 39 -2.46 -12.91 16.05
C ALA A 39 -1.17 -13.17 15.25
N THR A 40 -0.42 -14.21 15.60
CA THR A 40 0.82 -14.58 14.89
C THR A 40 0.56 -15.00 13.44
N ILE A 41 -0.47 -15.81 13.18
CA ILE A 41 -0.81 -16.24 11.80
C ILE A 41 -1.21 -15.05 10.93
N ARG A 42 -1.94 -14.08 11.50
CA ARG A 42 -2.32 -12.86 10.77
C ARG A 42 -1.09 -12.01 10.41
N ASP A 43 -0.19 -11.82 11.34
CA ASP A 43 0.99 -10.97 11.12
C ASP A 43 1.98 -11.62 10.14
N VAL A 44 2.19 -12.94 10.25
CA VAL A 44 3.02 -13.70 9.30
C VAL A 44 2.40 -13.71 7.91
N GLY A 45 1.08 -13.93 7.80
CA GLY A 45 0.38 -13.91 6.52
C GLY A 45 0.43 -12.56 5.81
N VAL A 46 0.36 -11.45 6.56
CA VAL A 46 0.51 -10.10 5.99
C VAL A 46 1.93 -9.86 5.46
N GLN A 47 2.96 -10.32 6.17
CA GLN A 47 4.35 -10.21 5.70
C GLN A 47 4.62 -11.08 4.48
N GLU A 48 4.12 -12.32 4.48
CA GLU A 48 4.28 -13.24 3.35
C GLU A 48 3.58 -12.71 2.10
N LEU A 49 2.39 -12.11 2.23
CA LEU A 49 1.70 -11.43 1.13
C LEU A 49 2.48 -10.21 0.61
N ALA A 50 3.11 -9.43 1.50
CA ALA A 50 3.93 -8.29 1.09
C ALA A 50 5.18 -8.74 0.31
N LEU A 51 5.85 -9.80 0.78
CA LEU A 51 7.02 -10.38 0.11
C LEU A 51 6.66 -11.02 -1.24
N LEU A 52 5.55 -11.76 -1.30
CA LEU A 52 5.05 -12.32 -2.56
C LEU A 52 4.68 -11.21 -3.55
N ARG A 53 4.09 -10.12 -3.08
CA ARG A 53 3.79 -8.96 -3.92
C ARG A 53 5.06 -8.32 -4.45
N GLU A 54 6.09 -8.17 -3.62
CA GLU A 54 7.39 -7.63 -4.03
C GLU A 54 8.09 -8.53 -5.07
N GLN A 55 8.07 -9.85 -4.88
CA GLN A 55 8.64 -10.81 -5.84
C GLN A 55 7.88 -10.80 -7.17
N VAL A 56 6.55 -10.85 -7.13
CA VAL A 56 5.73 -10.81 -8.36
C VAL A 56 5.84 -9.47 -9.06
N ALA A 57 5.92 -8.35 -8.33
CA ALA A 57 6.17 -7.04 -8.91
C ALA A 57 7.55 -7.00 -9.57
N GLY A 58 8.60 -7.51 -8.93
CA GLY A 58 9.95 -7.57 -9.53
C GLY A 58 10.01 -8.42 -10.80
N GLU A 59 9.20 -9.48 -10.90
CA GLU A 59 9.13 -10.32 -12.10
C GLU A 59 8.25 -9.74 -13.21
N ARG A 60 7.15 -9.05 -12.86
CA ARG A 60 6.14 -8.58 -13.84
C ARG A 60 6.22 -7.10 -14.20
N VAL A 61 6.73 -6.26 -13.31
CA VAL A 61 6.83 -4.81 -13.51
C VAL A 61 8.24 -4.50 -14.00
N GLN A 62 8.44 -4.59 -15.31
CA GLN A 62 9.67 -4.14 -15.95
C GLN A 62 9.41 -2.82 -16.65
N VAL A 63 9.74 -1.72 -15.98
CA VAL A 63 9.73 -0.39 -16.59
C VAL A 63 11.15 -0.02 -17.01
N ASN A 64 11.33 0.37 -18.26
CA ASN A 64 12.60 0.72 -18.87
C ASN A 64 12.43 1.92 -19.83
N ALA A 65 13.52 2.34 -20.46
CA ALA A 65 13.54 3.50 -21.36
C ALA A 65 12.62 3.35 -22.59
N ASP A 66 12.32 2.13 -23.01
CA ASP A 66 11.57 1.85 -24.23
C ASP A 66 10.05 1.74 -23.98
N ASN A 67 9.62 1.48 -22.74
CA ASN A 67 8.21 1.19 -22.43
C ASN A 67 7.58 2.08 -21.35
N TRP A 68 8.33 3.00 -20.72
CA TRP A 68 7.80 3.80 -19.62
C TRP A 68 6.59 4.66 -20.02
N THR A 69 6.51 5.11 -21.27
CA THR A 69 5.36 5.88 -21.80
C THR A 69 4.09 5.04 -21.84
N ASP A 70 4.18 3.79 -22.28
CA ASP A 70 3.04 2.88 -22.41
C ASP A 70 2.54 2.47 -21.03
N VAL A 71 3.47 2.17 -20.12
CA VAL A 71 3.15 1.88 -18.72
C VAL A 71 2.45 3.07 -18.06
N LEU A 72 2.99 4.27 -18.24
CA LEU A 72 2.40 5.48 -17.66
C LEU A 72 1.02 5.78 -18.25
N ALA A 73 0.84 5.61 -19.57
CA ALA A 73 -0.46 5.75 -20.24
C ALA A 73 -1.51 4.78 -19.67
N GLN A 74 -1.11 3.53 -19.41
CA GLN A 74 -2.00 2.56 -18.79
C GLN A 74 -2.39 2.98 -17.36
N VAL A 75 -1.43 3.44 -16.56
CA VAL A 75 -1.72 3.98 -15.21
C VAL A 75 -2.68 5.18 -15.31
N MET A 76 -2.43 6.12 -16.23
CA MET A 76 -3.32 7.27 -16.47
C MET A 76 -4.74 6.82 -16.83
N ALA A 77 -4.87 5.81 -17.68
CA ALA A 77 -6.16 5.29 -18.09
C ALA A 77 -6.91 4.61 -16.93
N ASP A 78 -6.19 3.85 -16.11
CA ASP A 78 -6.76 3.17 -14.95
C ASP A 78 -7.21 4.16 -13.87
N VAL A 79 -6.45 5.24 -13.64
CA VAL A 79 -6.78 6.28 -12.65
C VAL A 79 -7.94 7.15 -13.14
N SER A 80 -7.86 7.68 -14.36
CA SER A 80 -8.83 8.63 -14.91
C SER A 80 -10.12 7.97 -15.41
N LYS A 81 -10.10 6.64 -15.64
CA LYS A 81 -11.16 5.87 -16.33
C LYS A 81 -11.43 6.39 -17.75
N ALA A 82 -10.47 7.07 -18.35
CA ALA A 82 -10.50 7.58 -19.71
C ALA A 82 -9.26 7.09 -20.47
N ASN A 83 -9.37 6.90 -21.78
CA ASN A 83 -8.21 6.48 -22.56
C ASN A 83 -7.29 7.69 -22.83
N VAL A 84 -6.38 7.97 -21.90
CA VAL A 84 -5.43 9.08 -21.96
C VAL A 84 -4.03 8.53 -22.12
N GLY A 85 -3.40 8.80 -23.27
CA GLY A 85 -1.99 8.51 -23.52
C GLY A 85 -1.05 9.62 -23.04
N VAL A 86 0.25 9.35 -23.09
CA VAL A 86 1.31 10.32 -22.85
C VAL A 86 1.74 10.91 -24.20
N GLU A 87 1.65 12.22 -24.35
CA GLU A 87 2.11 12.94 -25.54
C GLU A 87 3.55 13.41 -25.38
N GLU A 88 3.89 13.97 -24.22
CA GLU A 88 5.22 14.54 -23.97
C GLU A 88 5.59 14.47 -22.48
N PHE A 89 6.88 14.25 -22.18
CA PHE A 89 7.44 14.45 -20.85
C PHE A 89 8.00 15.87 -20.72
N TRP A 90 7.57 16.59 -19.68
CA TRP A 90 7.96 17.99 -19.50
C TRP A 90 9.03 18.18 -18.45
N ARG A 91 8.87 17.59 -17.26
CA ARG A 91 9.75 17.88 -16.13
C ARG A 91 9.73 16.79 -15.07
N ILE A 92 10.85 16.66 -14.36
CA ILE A 92 10.98 15.92 -13.10
C ILE A 92 11.65 16.81 -12.06
N GLY A 93 11.29 16.66 -10.79
CA GLY A 93 11.84 17.43 -9.68
C GLY A 93 11.63 16.77 -8.33
N THR A 94 12.49 17.06 -7.36
CA THR A 94 12.45 16.45 -6.02
C THR A 94 11.96 17.39 -4.93
N GLU A 95 11.86 18.69 -5.20
CA GLU A 95 11.40 19.70 -4.25
C GLU A 95 10.06 20.30 -4.71
N PRO A 96 9.09 20.54 -3.80
CA PRO A 96 9.13 20.23 -2.35
C PRO A 96 9.03 18.73 -2.04
N CYS A 97 8.60 17.94 -3.02
CA CYS A 97 8.55 16.49 -2.97
C CYS A 97 8.81 15.92 -4.37
N PRO A 98 9.16 14.63 -4.48
CA PRO A 98 9.26 13.94 -5.76
C PRO A 98 8.01 14.14 -6.61
N HIS A 99 8.20 14.68 -7.81
CA HIS A 99 7.15 14.86 -8.79
C HIS A 99 7.69 14.87 -10.23
N PHE A 100 6.83 14.49 -11.17
CA PHE A 100 7.08 14.67 -12.59
C PHE A 100 5.81 15.09 -13.33
N LYS A 101 5.99 15.75 -14.47
CA LYS A 101 4.94 16.34 -15.28
C LYS A 101 4.99 15.79 -16.69
N VAL A 102 3.83 15.42 -17.20
CA VAL A 102 3.62 14.98 -18.58
C VAL A 102 2.43 15.69 -19.20
N LEU A 103 2.45 15.86 -20.51
CA LEU A 103 1.29 16.23 -21.30
C LEU A 103 0.53 14.97 -21.68
N GLY A 104 -0.76 14.92 -21.36
CA GLY A 104 -1.64 13.86 -21.83
C GLY A 104 -2.14 14.14 -23.25
N SER A 105 -2.46 13.08 -23.99
CA SER A 105 -3.04 13.16 -25.35
C SER A 105 -4.39 13.88 -25.42
N ASP A 106 -5.00 14.17 -24.28
CA ASP A 106 -6.23 14.96 -24.14
C ASP A 106 -5.95 16.47 -23.96
N GLY A 107 -4.69 16.89 -24.08
CA GLY A 107 -4.24 18.27 -23.93
C GLY A 107 -4.17 18.75 -22.48
N ARG A 108 -4.28 17.86 -21.49
CA ARG A 108 -4.17 18.20 -20.06
C ARG A 108 -2.76 17.92 -19.55
N GLN A 109 -2.33 18.73 -18.58
CA GLN A 109 -1.10 18.45 -17.86
C GLN A 109 -1.41 17.48 -16.72
N TYR A 110 -0.62 16.42 -16.61
CA TYR A 110 -0.67 15.48 -15.50
C TYR A 110 0.59 15.58 -14.66
N THR A 111 0.41 15.86 -13.37
CA THR A 111 1.49 15.88 -12.38
C THR A 111 1.39 14.64 -11.49
N PHE A 112 2.41 13.80 -11.52
CA PHE A 112 2.55 12.65 -10.64
C PHE A 112 3.42 13.01 -9.47
N THR A 113 2.99 12.71 -8.25
CA THR A 113 3.74 13.09 -7.05
C THR A 113 3.48 12.19 -5.85
N THR A 114 4.41 12.18 -4.90
CA THR A 114 4.22 11.51 -3.61
C THR A 114 3.42 12.34 -2.60
N ASP A 115 3.29 13.66 -2.82
CA ASP A 115 2.50 14.55 -1.95
C ASP A 115 1.91 15.75 -2.73
N HIS A 116 0.64 15.62 -3.14
CA HIS A 116 -0.03 16.72 -3.86
C HIS A 116 -0.23 17.98 -3.02
N ARG A 117 -0.31 17.86 -1.68
CA ARG A 117 -0.53 19.03 -0.81
C ARG A 117 0.70 19.90 -0.75
N ALA A 118 1.88 19.28 -0.65
CA ALA A 118 3.15 19.99 -0.72
C ALA A 118 3.30 20.76 -2.05
N LEU A 119 2.86 20.16 -3.18
CA LEU A 119 2.88 20.86 -4.48
C LEU A 119 1.90 22.03 -4.54
N VAL A 120 0.70 21.91 -3.94
CA VAL A 120 -0.26 23.02 -3.83
C VAL A 120 0.33 24.17 -3.00
N GLU A 121 0.96 23.86 -1.87
CA GLU A 121 1.60 24.85 -1.00
C GLU A 121 2.77 25.57 -1.68
N ALA A 122 3.52 24.86 -2.54
CA ALA A 122 4.59 25.43 -3.36
C ALA A 122 4.10 26.14 -4.63
N GLY A 123 2.78 26.13 -4.92
CA GLY A 123 2.21 26.76 -6.11
C GLY A 123 2.55 26.05 -7.43
N LEU A 124 2.92 24.77 -7.38
CA LEU A 124 3.29 23.98 -8.57
C LEU A 124 2.10 23.29 -9.24
N VAL A 125 1.01 23.14 -8.49
CA VAL A 125 -0.32 22.66 -8.94
C VAL A 125 -1.38 23.49 -8.21
N ASP A 126 -2.56 23.62 -8.80
CA ASP A 126 -3.62 24.45 -8.27
C ASP A 126 -4.48 23.69 -7.26
N LYS A 127 -5.00 24.38 -6.24
CA LYS A 127 -5.87 23.73 -5.23
C LYS A 127 -7.17 23.19 -5.84
N LYS A 128 -7.57 23.74 -6.99
CA LYS A 128 -8.79 23.36 -7.73
C LYS A 128 -8.55 22.17 -8.66
N ASP A 129 -7.30 21.79 -8.89
CA ASP A 129 -6.96 20.68 -9.76
C ASP A 129 -7.51 19.37 -9.21
N SER A 130 -7.89 18.48 -10.12
CA SER A 130 -8.39 17.17 -9.74
C SER A 130 -7.23 16.27 -9.36
N ALA A 131 -7.21 15.82 -8.10
CA ALA A 131 -6.18 14.93 -7.56
C ALA A 131 -6.77 13.56 -7.25
N TRP A 132 -6.15 12.50 -7.77
CA TRP A 132 -6.55 11.12 -7.53
C TRP A 132 -5.41 10.34 -6.90
N PRO A 133 -5.68 9.52 -5.85
CA PRO A 133 -4.69 8.60 -5.34
C PRO A 133 -4.41 7.50 -6.37
N VAL A 134 -3.14 7.15 -6.54
CA VAL A 134 -2.71 5.99 -7.33
C VAL A 134 -2.29 4.90 -6.35
N ASP A 135 -3.17 3.90 -6.20
CA ASP A 135 -2.97 2.80 -5.28
C ASP A 135 -3.37 1.45 -5.88
N ALA A 136 -3.26 0.39 -5.08
CA ALA A 136 -3.54 -0.98 -5.47
C ALA A 136 -4.99 -1.22 -5.95
N LEU A 137 -5.94 -0.34 -5.60
CA LEU A 137 -7.33 -0.43 -6.03
C LEU A 137 -7.51 0.07 -7.46
N VAL A 138 -6.58 0.88 -7.94
CA VAL A 138 -6.55 1.35 -9.34
C VAL A 138 -5.95 0.28 -10.24
N SER A 139 -4.74 -0.18 -9.91
CA SER A 139 -4.10 -1.35 -10.51
C SER A 139 -3.20 -2.04 -9.47
N PRO A 140 -3.10 -3.39 -9.48
CA PRO A 140 -2.32 -4.13 -8.49
C PRO A 140 -0.85 -3.72 -8.39
N PHE A 141 -0.30 -3.12 -9.46
CA PHE A 141 1.12 -2.77 -9.57
C PHE A 141 1.36 -1.28 -9.85
N ALA A 142 0.32 -0.43 -9.79
CA ALA A 142 0.43 0.97 -10.19
C ALA A 142 1.52 1.76 -9.45
N VAL A 143 1.73 1.45 -8.16
CA VAL A 143 2.76 2.12 -7.34
C VAL A 143 4.16 1.68 -7.79
N GLU A 144 4.35 0.39 -8.00
CA GLU A 144 5.61 -0.19 -8.47
C GLU A 144 5.93 0.25 -9.91
N GLU A 145 4.92 0.36 -10.77
CA GLU A 145 5.01 0.91 -12.12
C GLU A 145 5.46 2.37 -12.09
N LEU A 146 4.82 3.22 -11.26
CA LEU A 146 5.24 4.62 -11.10
C LEU A 146 6.64 4.76 -10.50
N HIS A 147 7.05 3.87 -9.59
CA HIS A 147 8.44 3.80 -9.13
C HIS A 147 9.40 3.48 -10.26
N GLY A 148 9.03 2.55 -11.14
CA GLY A 148 9.78 2.22 -12.34
C GLY A 148 9.91 3.42 -13.27
N VAL A 149 8.80 4.10 -13.57
CA VAL A 149 8.77 5.31 -14.41
C VAL A 149 9.65 6.41 -13.81
N TRP A 150 9.51 6.67 -12.51
CA TRP A 150 10.36 7.65 -11.82
C TRP A 150 11.84 7.36 -11.99
N ARG A 151 12.26 6.10 -11.81
CA ARG A 151 13.68 5.72 -11.92
C ARG A 151 14.19 5.94 -13.34
N VAL A 152 13.43 5.54 -14.36
CA VAL A 152 13.81 5.77 -15.76
C VAL A 152 13.96 7.26 -16.04
N LEU A 153 12.98 8.08 -15.63
CA LEU A 153 13.01 9.53 -15.87
C LEU A 153 14.12 10.23 -15.07
N ALA A 154 14.39 9.79 -13.84
CA ALA A 154 15.49 10.29 -13.03
C ALA A 154 16.85 9.93 -13.63
N ASP A 155 17.00 8.71 -14.15
CA ASP A 155 18.24 8.26 -14.82
C ASP A 155 18.52 9.04 -16.10
N GLN A 156 17.47 9.45 -16.81
CA GLN A 156 17.57 10.29 -18.01
C GLN A 156 17.80 11.78 -17.69
N SER A 157 17.53 12.22 -16.46
CA SER A 157 17.61 13.62 -16.05
C SER A 157 18.89 13.90 -15.26
N THR A 158 19.69 14.85 -15.72
CA THR A 158 20.84 15.36 -14.94
C THR A 158 20.43 16.19 -13.72
N ALA A 159 19.14 16.56 -13.62
CA ALA A 159 18.62 17.44 -12.59
C ALA A 159 18.24 16.73 -11.28
N VAL A 160 18.16 15.39 -11.27
CA VAL A 160 17.64 14.62 -10.14
C VAL A 160 18.58 13.47 -9.79
N GLY A 161 18.99 13.38 -8.52
CA GLY A 161 19.72 12.22 -8.01
C GLY A 161 18.79 11.01 -7.80
N GLN A 162 19.26 9.81 -8.14
CA GLN A 162 18.51 8.54 -8.05
C GLN A 162 17.93 8.20 -6.66
N THR A 163 18.38 8.87 -5.60
CA THR A 163 18.22 8.42 -4.21
C THR A 163 16.96 8.95 -3.50
N THR A 164 16.15 9.77 -4.16
CA THR A 164 15.19 10.63 -3.46
C THR A 164 13.76 10.09 -3.36
N LEU A 165 13.47 8.88 -3.84
CA LEU A 165 12.12 8.33 -3.77
C LEU A 165 11.88 7.53 -2.48
N PRO A 166 10.90 7.90 -1.63
CA PRO A 166 10.55 7.09 -0.46
C PRO A 166 9.97 5.74 -0.90
N ARG A 167 10.59 4.64 -0.48
CA ARG A 167 10.05 3.29 -0.70
C ARG A 167 8.67 3.17 -0.03
N GLY A 168 7.65 2.79 -0.79
CA GLY A 168 6.28 2.60 -0.30
C GLY A 168 5.48 3.89 -0.10
N GLY A 169 5.91 5.02 -0.67
CA GLY A 169 5.12 6.24 -0.71
C GLY A 169 3.82 6.05 -1.50
N ARG A 170 2.74 6.75 -1.09
CA ARG A 170 1.52 6.83 -1.91
C ARG A 170 1.76 7.78 -3.06
N TRP A 171 1.31 7.40 -4.25
CA TRP A 171 1.33 8.28 -5.40
C TRP A 171 0.00 8.98 -5.58
N TRP A 172 0.07 10.15 -6.20
CA TRP A 172 -1.06 10.97 -6.61
C TRP A 172 -0.87 11.37 -8.06
N MET A 173 -1.96 11.36 -8.81
CA MET A 173 -2.05 11.95 -10.14
C MET A 173 -2.92 13.20 -10.03
N VAL A 174 -2.40 14.34 -10.49
CA VAL A 174 -3.10 15.63 -10.49
C VAL A 174 -3.28 16.08 -11.94
N ALA A 175 -4.51 16.28 -12.39
CA ALA A 175 -4.80 16.85 -13.70
C ALA A 175 -5.05 18.35 -13.59
N SER A 176 -4.26 19.12 -14.33
CA SER A 176 -4.36 20.56 -14.47
C SER A 176 -4.69 20.92 -15.92
N VAL A 177 -5.42 22.01 -16.12
CA VAL A 177 -5.63 22.56 -17.47
C VAL A 177 -4.34 23.26 -17.89
N VAL A 178 -3.89 23.02 -19.12
CA VAL A 178 -2.74 23.75 -19.67
C VAL A 178 -3.18 25.20 -19.90
N GLU A 179 -2.81 26.10 -18.99
CA GLU A 179 -2.81 27.53 -19.29
C GLU A 179 -1.59 27.79 -20.17
N VAL A 180 -1.83 28.06 -21.45
CA VAL A 180 -0.79 28.54 -22.36
C VAL A 180 -0.45 29.95 -21.90
N GLU A 181 0.67 30.11 -21.18
CA GLU A 181 1.31 31.42 -20.97
C GLU A 181 1.89 31.98 -22.27
#